data_AF-A0A7S3E326-F1
#
_entry.id   AF-A0A7S3E326-F1
#
_cell.length_a   1.000
_cell.length_b   1.000
_cell.length_c   1.000
_cell.angle_alpha   90.00
_cell.angle_beta   90.00
_cell.angle_gamma   90.00
#
_symmetry.space_group_name_H-M   'P 1'
#
loop_
_entity.id
_entity.type
_entity.pdbx_description
1 polymer ?
#
loop_
_entity_poly.entity_id
_entity_poly.type
_entity_poly.pdbx_seq_one_letter_code
_entity_poly.pdbx_strand_id
1 'polypeptide(L)'
;LKEAVEFAFIRAQQICIQTYGISPEIQLRGDTKAVISYIPTHLDYMLFELMKNALRATVERAIVSKKGVFNTKGTGKKSKSREEGGFMPPVVIQICQAKSDVTIKICDQGGGISEKAINKIWNYGYTTVDDAELMSSMPEKVKNSFDLTGSAPSPSGGAMG
;
A
#
# COMPACT_ATOMS: atom_id res chain seq x y z
N LEU A 1 -21.28 -1.79 -6.65
CA LEU A 1 -19.82 -1.87 -6.91
C LEU A 1 -19.08 -0.61 -6.46
N LYS A 2 -19.47 0.57 -6.94
CA LYS A 2 -18.89 1.87 -6.55
C LYS A 2 -18.71 2.03 -5.03
N GLU A 3 -19.78 1.76 -4.27
CA GLU A 3 -19.78 1.86 -2.80
C GLU A 3 -18.74 0.94 -2.14
N ALA A 4 -18.55 -0.29 -2.67
CA ALA A 4 -17.53 -1.20 -2.16
C ALA A 4 -16.11 -0.67 -2.40
N VAL A 5 -15.87 -0.05 -3.56
CA VAL A 5 -14.60 0.62 -3.88
C VAL A 5 -14.35 1.81 -2.98
N GLU A 6 -15.36 2.66 -2.79
CA GLU A 6 -15.28 3.84 -1.91
C GLU A 6 -15.04 3.44 -0.45
N PHE A 7 -15.76 2.41 0.05
CA PHE A 7 -15.61 1.92 1.40
C PHE A 7 -14.21 1.34 1.67
N ALA A 8 -13.72 0.45 0.80
CA ALA A 8 -12.39 -0.12 0.93
C ALA A 8 -11.30 0.98 0.88
N PHE A 9 -11.50 1.98 0.02
CA PHE A 9 -10.56 3.09 -0.10
C PHE A 9 -10.51 3.95 1.15
N ILE A 10 -11.66 4.35 1.70
CA ILE A 10 -11.72 5.17 2.92
C ILE A 10 -10.99 4.46 4.07
N ARG A 11 -11.19 3.15 4.23
CA ARG A 11 -10.47 2.37 5.25
C ARG A 11 -8.96 2.37 5.01
N ALA A 12 -8.51 2.13 3.77
CA ALA A 12 -7.09 2.15 3.43
C ALA A 12 -6.48 3.54 3.65
N GLN A 13 -7.23 4.61 3.34
CA GLN A 13 -6.81 6.00 3.55
C GLN A 13 -6.66 6.34 5.03
N GLN A 14 -7.59 5.89 5.88
CA GLN A 14 -7.49 6.04 7.34
C GLN A 14 -6.22 5.39 7.89
N ILE A 15 -5.93 4.15 7.49
CA ILE A 15 -4.69 3.47 7.88
C ILE A 15 -3.47 4.24 7.37
N CYS A 16 -3.48 4.68 6.11
CA CYS A 16 -2.40 5.47 5.53
C CYS A 16 -2.13 6.78 6.31
N ILE A 17 -3.18 7.50 6.71
CA ILE A 17 -3.06 8.72 7.51
C ILE A 17 -2.54 8.41 8.91
N GLN A 18 -3.02 7.33 9.54
CA GLN A 18 -2.53 6.90 10.86
C GLN A 18 -1.04 6.54 10.83
N THR A 19 -0.58 5.89 9.75
CA THR A 19 0.82 5.46 9.60
C THR A 19 1.75 6.60 9.17
N TYR A 20 1.36 7.40 8.17
CA TYR A 20 2.25 8.38 7.53
C TYR A 20 1.86 9.85 7.80
N GLY A 21 0.74 10.11 8.48
CA GLY A 21 0.20 11.45 8.73
C GLY A 21 -0.48 12.11 7.52
N ILE A 22 -0.32 11.53 6.32
CA ILE A 22 -0.83 12.04 5.04
C ILE A 22 -1.28 10.88 4.15
N SER A 23 -2.10 11.17 3.14
CA SER A 23 -2.53 10.18 2.16
C SER A 23 -2.84 10.83 0.80
N PRO A 24 -2.62 10.12 -0.31
CA PRO A 24 -3.03 10.58 -1.64
C PRO A 24 -4.54 10.79 -1.74
N GLU A 25 -4.94 11.73 -2.59
CA GLU A 25 -6.33 11.82 -3.04
C GLU A 25 -6.71 10.62 -3.92
N ILE A 26 -8.00 10.29 -3.94
CA ILE A 26 -8.58 9.32 -4.88
C ILE A 26 -9.20 10.02 -6.07
N GLN A 27 -8.98 9.45 -7.24
CA GLN A 27 -9.76 9.78 -8.43
C GLN A 27 -10.48 8.53 -8.94
N LEU A 28 -11.79 8.45 -8.68
CA LEU A 28 -12.64 7.42 -9.23
C LEU A 28 -13.11 7.80 -10.65
N ARG A 29 -12.90 6.90 -11.61
CA ARG A 29 -13.22 7.10 -13.03
C ARG A 29 -13.94 5.86 -13.60
N GLY A 30 -14.54 6.05 -14.78
CA GLY A 30 -15.19 4.98 -15.54
C GLY A 30 -16.64 4.74 -15.14
N ASP A 31 -17.11 3.50 -15.28
CA ASP A 31 -18.52 3.14 -15.08
C ASP A 31 -18.86 2.97 -13.60
N THR A 32 -19.19 4.09 -12.96
CA THR A 32 -19.62 4.13 -11.55
C THR A 32 -21.01 3.54 -11.31
N LYS A 33 -21.77 3.26 -12.38
CA LYS A 33 -23.09 2.62 -12.29
C LYS A 33 -23.01 1.11 -12.49
N ALA A 34 -21.82 0.56 -12.66
CA ALA A 34 -21.62 -0.86 -12.87
C ALA A 34 -22.22 -1.71 -11.74
N VAL A 35 -23.00 -2.71 -12.13
CA VAL A 35 -23.63 -3.67 -11.22
C VAL A 35 -23.23 -5.08 -11.64
N ILE A 36 -22.75 -5.84 -10.66
CA ILE A 36 -22.44 -7.26 -10.77
C ILE A 36 -22.86 -7.98 -9.50
N SER A 37 -23.10 -9.28 -9.59
CA SER A 37 -23.19 -10.16 -8.44
C SER A 37 -21.77 -10.52 -7.96
N TYR A 38 -21.50 -10.37 -6.67
CA TYR A 38 -20.21 -10.68 -6.06
C TYR A 38 -20.39 -11.01 -4.57
N ILE A 39 -19.37 -11.64 -3.97
CA ILE A 39 -19.32 -11.87 -2.53
C ILE A 39 -18.63 -10.66 -1.87
N PRO A 40 -19.32 -9.88 -1.02
CA PRO A 40 -18.78 -8.63 -0.49
C PRO A 40 -17.44 -8.77 0.24
N THR A 41 -17.30 -9.79 1.09
CA THR A 41 -16.10 -10.02 1.91
C THR A 41 -14.83 -10.21 1.07
N HIS A 42 -14.91 -10.97 -0.03
CA HIS A 42 -13.73 -11.19 -0.88
C HIS A 42 -13.33 -9.94 -1.63
N LEU A 43 -14.30 -9.21 -2.19
CA LEU A 43 -14.01 -7.99 -2.92
C LEU A 43 -13.44 -6.91 -2.00
N ASP A 44 -14.01 -6.76 -0.81
CA ASP A 44 -13.52 -5.81 0.20
C ASP A 44 -12.07 -6.11 0.61
N TYR A 45 -11.72 -7.38 0.86
CA TYR A 45 -10.36 -7.78 1.17
C TYR A 45 -9.38 -7.48 0.03
N MET A 46 -9.70 -7.88 -1.20
CA MET A 46 -8.84 -7.64 -2.36
C MET A 46 -8.60 -6.15 -2.59
N LEU A 47 -9.66 -5.34 -2.55
CA LEU A 47 -9.56 -3.90 -2.76
C LEU A 47 -8.75 -3.23 -1.64
N PHE A 48 -9.01 -3.58 -0.39
CA PHE A 48 -8.30 -3.01 0.76
C PHE A 48 -6.79 -3.29 0.71
N GLU A 49 -6.37 -4.53 0.44
CA GLU A 49 -4.96 -4.87 0.37
C GLU A 49 -4.24 -4.17 -0.80
N LEU A 50 -4.87 -4.14 -1.98
CA LEU A 50 -4.30 -3.44 -3.14
C LEU A 50 -4.22 -1.92 -2.90
N MET A 51 -5.22 -1.31 -2.28
CA MET A 51 -5.24 0.12 -1.98
C MET A 51 -4.19 0.48 -0.92
N LYS A 52 -4.01 -0.32 0.15
CA LYS A 52 -2.91 -0.10 1.11
C LYS A 52 -1.56 -0.04 0.42
N ASN A 53 -1.29 -0.99 -0.48
CA ASN A 53 -0.03 -1.05 -1.22
C ASN A 53 0.17 0.19 -2.11
N ALA A 54 -0.87 0.58 -2.87
CA ALA A 54 -0.86 1.76 -3.73
C ALA A 54 -0.62 3.07 -2.95
N LEU A 55 -1.32 3.24 -1.83
CA LEU A 55 -1.20 4.42 -0.96
C LEU A 55 0.21 4.49 -0.34
N ARG A 56 0.67 3.39 0.27
CA ARG A 56 2.02 3.29 0.86
C ARG A 56 3.10 3.69 -0.15
N ALA A 57 3.12 3.04 -1.31
CA ALA A 57 4.14 3.28 -2.32
C ALA A 57 4.15 4.76 -2.78
N THR A 58 2.96 5.35 -2.96
CA THR A 58 2.83 6.76 -3.36
C THR A 58 3.37 7.71 -2.28
N VAL A 59 3.01 7.47 -1.02
CA VAL A 59 3.46 8.31 0.11
C VAL A 59 4.97 8.20 0.31
N GLU A 60 5.51 6.99 0.38
CA GLU A 60 6.94 6.76 0.56
C GLU A 60 7.75 7.46 -0.55
N ARG A 61 7.32 7.34 -1.81
CA ARG A 61 7.94 8.04 -2.94
C ARG A 61 7.87 9.55 -2.81
N ALA A 62 6.71 10.10 -2.42
CA ALA A 62 6.54 11.54 -2.23
C ALA A 62 7.41 12.09 -1.10
N ILE A 63 7.59 11.33 -0.01
CA ILE A 63 8.46 11.71 1.12
C ILE A 63 9.94 11.71 0.67
N VAL A 64 10.38 10.65 -0.02
CA VAL A 64 11.77 10.54 -0.49
C VAL A 64 12.11 11.64 -1.50
N SER A 65 11.22 11.91 -2.45
CA SER A 65 11.44 12.95 -3.47
C SER A 65 11.53 14.37 -2.88
N LYS A 66 10.79 14.68 -1.80
CA LYS A 66 10.90 15.97 -1.09
C LYS A 66 12.26 16.13 -0.39
N LYS A 67 12.83 15.06 0.17
CA LYS A 67 14.15 15.12 0.84
C LYS A 67 15.29 15.45 -0.13
N GLY A 68 15.15 15.12 -1.43
CA GLY A 68 16.13 15.46 -2.47
C GLY A 68 16.18 16.95 -2.87
N VAL A 69 15.14 17.74 -2.56
CA VAL A 69 15.05 19.18 -2.92
C VAL A 69 15.72 20.08 -1.87
N PHE A 70 15.94 19.58 -0.65
CA PHE A 70 16.56 20.36 0.44
C PHE A 70 18.09 20.42 0.40
N ASN A 71 18.74 19.77 -0.58
CA ASN A 71 20.20 19.77 -0.71
C ASN A 71 20.69 20.60 -1.90
N THR A 72 20.13 21.80 -2.10
CA THR A 72 20.76 22.86 -2.90
C THR A 72 20.68 24.18 -2.15
N LYS A 73 21.80 24.62 -1.58
CA LYS A 73 21.99 26.03 -1.20
C LYS A 73 21.77 26.88 -2.46
N GLY A 74 20.83 27.82 -2.43
CA GLY A 74 20.78 28.87 -3.45
C GLY A 74 19.41 29.46 -3.77
N THR A 75 19.16 30.64 -3.20
CA THR A 75 18.47 31.78 -3.84
C THR A 75 17.06 31.60 -4.41
N GLY A 76 16.07 31.88 -3.55
CA GLY A 76 15.06 32.92 -3.81
C GLY A 76 14.13 32.79 -5.02
N LYS A 77 12.89 32.34 -4.77
CA LYS A 77 11.66 33.00 -5.24
C LYS A 77 10.48 32.52 -4.40
N LYS A 78 9.95 33.40 -3.55
CA LYS A 78 8.71 33.16 -2.79
C LYS A 78 7.52 33.37 -3.71
N SER A 79 6.99 32.28 -4.27
CA SER A 79 5.68 32.28 -4.91
C SER A 79 4.61 32.06 -3.85
N LYS A 80 3.84 33.11 -3.56
CA LYS A 80 2.64 33.10 -2.72
C LYS A 80 1.49 32.46 -3.52
N SER A 81 1.04 31.27 -3.13
CA SER A 81 -0.39 30.91 -2.97
C SER A 81 -0.57 29.40 -2.72
N ARG A 82 -1.04 29.08 -1.50
CA ARG A 82 -1.86 27.92 -1.11
C ARG A 82 -1.18 26.52 -1.04
N GLU A 83 -1.13 26.05 0.22
CA GLU A 83 -0.87 24.70 0.75
C GLU A 83 0.56 24.14 0.67
N GLU A 84 1.24 24.22 1.81
CA GLU A 84 2.60 23.71 2.12
C GLU A 84 2.67 22.16 2.24
N GLY A 85 1.77 21.44 1.58
CA GLY A 85 1.80 19.98 1.46
C GLY A 85 2.37 19.62 0.10
N GLY A 86 3.68 19.33 0.00
CA GLY A 86 4.26 19.06 -1.32
C GLY A 86 3.48 18.00 -2.11
N PHE A 87 3.32 18.25 -3.40
CA PHE A 87 2.38 17.58 -4.31
C PHE A 87 2.51 16.05 -4.25
N MET A 88 1.42 15.37 -3.90
CA MET A 88 1.31 13.92 -3.94
C MET A 88 0.36 13.53 -5.08
N PRO A 89 0.78 12.68 -6.02
CA PRO A 89 -0.09 12.29 -7.12
C PRO A 89 -1.27 11.45 -6.61
N PRO A 90 -2.47 11.64 -7.18
CA PRO A 90 -3.65 10.88 -6.76
C PRO A 90 -3.55 9.42 -7.19
N VAL A 91 -4.14 8.53 -6.40
CA VAL A 91 -4.39 7.14 -6.80
C VAL A 91 -5.66 7.11 -7.65
N VAL A 92 -5.55 6.62 -8.87
CA VAL A 92 -6.66 6.57 -9.83
C VAL A 92 -7.29 5.18 -9.80
N ILE A 93 -8.59 5.12 -9.58
CA ILE A 93 -9.35 3.86 -9.67
C ILE A 93 -10.30 3.96 -10.85
N GLN A 94 -10.20 3.01 -11.77
CA GLN A 94 -11.02 2.96 -12.97
C GLN A 94 -11.88 1.70 -12.97
N ILE A 95 -13.20 1.89 -13.03
CA ILE A 95 -14.18 0.81 -13.17
C ILE A 95 -14.57 0.70 -14.65
N CYS A 96 -14.51 -0.51 -15.20
CA CYS A 96 -14.95 -0.79 -16.56
C CYS A 96 -15.82 -2.05 -16.55
N GLN A 97 -17.06 -1.93 -17.03
CA GLN A 97 -17.95 -3.08 -17.21
C GLN A 97 -17.98 -3.50 -18.68
N ALA A 98 -17.64 -4.76 -18.92
CA ALA A 98 -17.82 -5.45 -20.18
C ALA A 98 -19.08 -6.33 -20.12
N LYS A 99 -19.35 -7.08 -21.20
CA LYS A 99 -20.52 -7.98 -21.27
C LYS A 99 -20.43 -9.13 -20.27
N SER A 100 -19.23 -9.67 -20.05
CA SER A 100 -18.98 -10.83 -19.18
C SER A 100 -18.27 -10.45 -17.88
N ASP A 101 -17.46 -9.39 -17.90
CA ASP A 101 -16.49 -9.12 -16.83
C ASP A 101 -16.55 -7.67 -16.36
N VAL A 102 -16.09 -7.44 -15.14
CA VAL A 102 -15.79 -6.11 -14.63
C VAL A 102 -14.32 -6.01 -14.28
N THR A 103 -13.70 -4.95 -14.76
CA THR A 103 -12.31 -4.59 -14.41
C THR A 103 -12.31 -3.43 -13.44
N ILE A 104 -11.60 -3.60 -12.33
CA ILE A 104 -11.25 -2.52 -11.41
C ILE A 104 -9.74 -2.33 -11.50
N LYS A 105 -9.31 -1.22 -12.08
CA LYS A 105 -7.90 -0.90 -12.24
C LYS A 105 -7.50 0.15 -11.22
N ILE A 106 -6.55 -0.19 -10.34
CA ILE A 106 -5.96 0.73 -9.36
C ILE A 106 -4.60 1.17 -9.92
N CYS A 107 -4.39 2.47 -10.08
CA CYS A 107 -3.16 3.05 -10.61
C CYS A 107 -2.57 4.03 -9.59
N ASP A 108 -1.35 3.77 -9.16
CA ASP A 108 -0.57 4.66 -8.32
C ASP A 108 0.62 5.27 -9.07
N GLN A 109 1.34 6.18 -8.41
CA GLN A 109 2.61 6.73 -8.90
C GLN A 109 3.72 6.56 -7.84
N GLY A 110 3.75 5.40 -7.20
CA GLY A 110 4.71 5.04 -6.14
C GLY A 110 6.11 4.67 -6.63
N GLY A 111 6.38 4.77 -7.94
CA GLY A 111 7.68 4.45 -8.53
C GLY A 111 7.82 3.01 -9.05
N GLY A 112 6.77 2.20 -8.93
CA GLY A 112 6.70 0.85 -9.50
C GLY A 112 7.46 -0.22 -8.72
N ILE A 113 7.44 -1.44 -9.25
CA ILE A 113 8.08 -2.61 -8.65
C ILE A 113 9.42 -2.85 -9.34
N SER A 114 10.51 -2.94 -8.57
CA SER A 114 11.83 -3.27 -9.14
C SER A 114 11.84 -4.67 -9.77
N GLU A 115 12.60 -4.84 -10.85
CA GLU A 115 12.73 -6.13 -11.55
C GLU A 115 13.18 -7.27 -10.61
N LYS A 116 14.06 -6.97 -9.65
CA LYS A 116 14.52 -7.96 -8.65
C LYS A 116 13.40 -8.45 -7.72
N ALA A 117 12.36 -7.65 -7.52
CA ALA A 117 11.25 -7.95 -6.63
C ALA A 117 10.09 -8.65 -7.35
N ILE A 118 9.97 -8.53 -8.68
CA ILE A 118 8.77 -8.93 -9.43
C ILE A 118 8.40 -10.41 -9.24
N ASN A 119 9.39 -11.29 -9.14
CA ASN A 119 9.17 -12.73 -8.96
C ASN A 119 8.86 -13.11 -7.50
N LYS A 120 8.98 -12.16 -6.56
CA LYS A 120 8.79 -12.40 -5.12
C LYS A 120 7.50 -11.82 -4.57
N ILE A 121 6.85 -10.88 -5.27
CA ILE A 121 5.67 -10.15 -4.75
C ILE A 121 4.46 -11.07 -4.45
N TRP A 122 4.45 -12.29 -4.99
CA TRP A 122 3.41 -13.29 -4.75
C TRP A 122 3.76 -14.26 -3.61
N ASN A 123 4.99 -14.21 -3.09
CA ASN A 123 5.42 -15.09 -2.00
C ASN A 123 4.86 -14.57 -0.68
N TYR A 124 4.15 -15.44 0.06
CA TYR A 124 3.48 -15.07 1.33
C TYR A 124 4.39 -14.39 2.36
N GLY A 125 5.68 -14.71 2.42
CA GLY A 125 6.63 -14.13 3.37
C GLY A 125 7.45 -12.96 2.84
N TYR A 126 7.26 -12.53 1.60
CA TYR A 126 8.04 -11.45 1.02
C TYR A 126 7.36 -10.10 1.26
N THR A 127 8.10 -9.17 1.87
CA THR A 127 7.66 -7.78 2.06
C THR A 127 8.81 -6.80 1.85
N THR A 128 8.48 -5.57 1.50
CA THR A 128 9.42 -4.43 1.45
C THR A 128 9.21 -3.48 2.64
N VAL A 129 8.33 -3.83 3.58
CA VAL A 129 8.22 -3.16 4.89
C VAL A 129 9.40 -3.61 5.73
N ASP A 130 10.00 -2.69 6.49
CA ASP A 130 11.04 -3.02 7.46
C ASP A 130 10.47 -3.91 8.58
N ASP A 131 11.22 -4.90 9.05
CA ASP A 131 10.80 -5.84 10.09
C ASP A 131 10.38 -5.10 11.37
N ALA A 132 11.03 -3.98 11.70
CA ALA A 132 10.66 -3.16 12.85
C ALA A 132 9.25 -2.53 12.71
N GLU A 133 8.89 -2.10 11.50
CA GLU A 133 7.59 -1.51 11.20
C GLU A 133 6.51 -2.60 11.13
N LEU A 134 6.85 -3.77 10.57
CA LEU A 134 5.99 -4.94 10.55
C LEU A 134 5.63 -5.40 11.97
N MET A 135 6.64 -5.51 12.85
CA MET A 135 6.47 -5.89 14.25
C MET A 135 5.64 -4.88 15.05
N SER A 136 5.69 -3.59 14.70
CA SER A 136 4.86 -2.56 15.34
C SER A 136 3.37 -2.71 15.02
N SER A 137 3.05 -3.22 13.82
CA SER A 137 1.68 -3.34 13.30
C SER A 137 0.95 -4.63 13.74
N MET A 138 1.68 -5.62 14.28
CA MET A 138 1.10 -6.91 14.67
C MET A 138 0.40 -6.85 16.04
N PRO A 139 -0.65 -7.67 16.28
CA PRO A 139 -1.20 -7.87 17.61
C PRO A 139 -0.18 -8.51 18.55
N GLU A 140 -0.10 -8.06 19.81
CA GLU A 140 0.87 -8.53 20.82
C GLU A 140 0.96 -10.06 20.95
N LYS A 141 -0.16 -10.77 20.79
CA LYS A 141 -0.19 -12.25 20.84
C LYS A 141 0.63 -12.94 19.74
N VAL A 142 0.81 -12.28 18.60
CA VAL A 142 1.55 -12.81 17.43
C VAL A 142 3.04 -12.48 17.54
N LYS A 143 3.39 -11.32 18.12
CA LYS A 143 4.77 -10.88 18.34
C LYS A 143 5.59 -11.88 19.15
N ASN A 144 4.97 -12.54 20.12
CA ASN A 144 5.62 -13.51 20.99
C ASN A 144 5.75 -14.93 20.38
N SER A 145 5.15 -15.17 19.20
CA SER A 145 5.13 -16.49 18.55
C SER A 145 5.95 -16.59 17.26
N PHE A 146 6.42 -15.46 16.73
CA PHE A 146 7.17 -15.40 15.47
C PHE A 146 8.66 -15.19 15.76
N ASP A 147 9.46 -16.26 15.65
CA ASP A 147 10.92 -16.18 15.62
C ASP A 147 11.37 -15.89 14.17
N LEU A 148 11.85 -14.66 13.94
CA LEU A 148 12.31 -14.18 12.63
C LEU A 148 13.78 -14.53 12.33
N THR A 149 14.49 -15.24 13.21
CA THR A 149 15.92 -15.51 13.02
C THR A 149 16.22 -16.57 11.95
N GLY A 150 15.20 -17.24 11.39
CA GLY A 150 15.37 -18.26 10.34
C GLY A 150 16.28 -19.42 10.76
N SER A 151 16.64 -19.52 12.05
CA SER A 151 17.42 -20.61 12.60
C SER A 151 16.46 -21.74 12.88
N ALA A 152 16.33 -22.66 11.92
CA ALA A 152 15.71 -23.94 12.22
C ALA A 152 16.42 -24.53 13.45
N PRO A 153 15.70 -24.95 14.50
CA PRO A 153 16.34 -25.65 15.60
C PRO A 153 16.98 -26.91 15.02
N SER A 154 18.31 -26.98 15.06
CA SER A 154 19.05 -28.19 14.76
C SER A 154 18.46 -29.32 15.60
N PRO A 155 18.06 -30.47 15.03
CA PRO A 155 17.59 -31.58 15.83
C PRO A 155 18.80 -32.06 16.64
N SER A 156 18.81 -31.74 17.94
CA SER A 156 19.73 -32.35 18.89
C SER A 156 19.41 -33.85 18.89
N GLY A 157 20.25 -34.62 18.19
CA GLY A 157 20.19 -36.06 18.19
C GLY A 157 20.23 -36.57 19.63
N GLY A 158 19.13 -37.16 20.06
CA GLY A 158 19.11 -38.01 21.24
C GLY A 158 20.01 -39.21 20.97
N ALA A 159 21.22 -39.18 21.53
CA ALA A 159 22.00 -40.39 21.72
C ALA A 159 21.26 -41.25 22.75
N MET A 160 20.71 -42.37 22.30
CA MET A 160 20.32 -43.47 23.18
C MET A 160 21.62 -44.04 23.79
N GLY A 161 21.69 -43.99 25.11
CA GLY A 161 22.65 -44.70 25.96
C GLY A 161 21.94 -45.09 27.24
#